data_AF-A0A7X7GC61-F1
#
_entry.id   AF-A0A7X7GC61-F1
#
_cell.length_a   1.000
_cell.length_b   1.000
_cell.length_c   1.000
_cell.angle_alpha   90.00
_cell.angle_beta   90.00
_cell.angle_gamma   90.00
#
_symmetry.space_group_name_H-M   'P 1'
#
loop_
_entity.id
_entity.type
_entity.pdbx_description
1 polymer ?
#
loop_
_entity_poly.entity_id
_entity_poly.type
_entity_poly.pdbx_seq_one_letter_code
_entity_poly.pdbx_strand_id
1 'polypeptide(L)'
;MRRAENEATRGGLGPPCILTNMEIEEKQARRVVPFAGAVECRACPVICERVVNPVHCLRTRCRYVYAYCDDGVVFFGCVEKVFAAELDIAPHLAHPRRNVYGMVKAVRRPLPQCRHRVERAYEYLYDRRECVNPTFAQHPDEYTPAAVHRLVHGRRMRARGAGTEPPARAG
;
A
#
# COMPACT_ATOMS: atom_id res chain seq x y z
N MET A 1 -77.92 15.21 -24.43
CA MET A 1 -77.76 16.56 -23.86
C MET A 1 -76.54 16.55 -22.94
N ARG A 2 -75.58 17.44 -23.25
CA ARG A 2 -74.60 18.14 -22.39
C ARG A 2 -73.60 17.27 -21.58
N ARG A 3 -72.31 17.20 -21.94
CA ARG A 3 -71.21 18.21 -21.98
C ARG A 3 -70.76 18.75 -20.61
N ALA A 4 -69.51 18.43 -20.27
CA ALA A 4 -68.41 19.28 -19.80
C ALA A 4 -67.13 18.40 -19.88
N GLU A 5 -66.14 18.53 -20.78
CA GLU A 5 -65.31 19.70 -21.19
C GLU A 5 -64.85 20.48 -19.94
N ASN A 6 -63.60 20.83 -19.67
CA ASN A 6 -62.29 20.80 -20.34
C ASN A 6 -61.29 21.27 -19.23
N GLU A 7 -60.09 20.70 -19.07
CA GLU A 7 -58.84 21.10 -19.73
C GLU A 7 -58.06 22.25 -19.04
N ALA A 8 -56.74 22.01 -18.92
CA ALA A 8 -55.63 22.96 -18.82
C ALA A 8 -55.44 23.71 -17.47
N THR A 9 -54.22 23.97 -16.98
CA THR A 9 -53.00 24.33 -17.72
C THR A 9 -51.79 24.41 -16.75
N ARG A 10 -50.57 24.16 -17.28
CA ARG A 10 -49.26 24.81 -16.96
C ARG A 10 -48.67 24.59 -15.55
N GLY A 11 -47.38 24.36 -15.33
CA GLY A 11 -46.14 24.29 -16.11
C GLY A 11 -45.04 23.84 -15.12
N GLY A 12 -44.08 23.02 -15.53
CA GLY A 12 -42.74 23.52 -15.84
C GLY A 12 -41.90 23.82 -14.58
N LEU A 13 -40.94 22.95 -14.27
CA LEU A 13 -39.51 23.27 -14.05
C LEU A 13 -38.74 21.97 -13.70
N GLY A 14 -37.58 21.79 -14.32
CA GLY A 14 -36.56 20.80 -13.94
C GLY A 14 -35.93 21.07 -12.57
N PRO A 15 -34.88 20.33 -12.20
CA PRO A 15 -34.74 19.68 -10.88
C PRO A 15 -34.06 20.57 -9.82
N PRO A 16 -33.83 20.04 -8.61
CA PRO A 16 -32.46 20.08 -8.13
C PRO A 16 -31.96 18.67 -7.74
N CYS A 17 -31.49 17.93 -8.74
CA CYS A 17 -30.37 17.04 -8.55
C CYS A 17 -29.16 17.97 -8.51
N ILE A 18 -28.42 18.04 -7.39
CA ILE A 18 -26.99 18.41 -7.32
C ILE A 18 -26.47 18.37 -5.87
N LEU A 19 -27.30 18.56 -4.84
CA LEU A 19 -26.77 18.74 -3.47
C LEU A 19 -26.51 17.44 -2.66
N THR A 20 -26.94 16.26 -3.12
CA THR A 20 -26.64 15.01 -2.41
C THR A 20 -25.34 14.35 -2.85
N ASN A 21 -24.75 14.74 -3.98
CA ASN A 21 -23.58 14.06 -4.51
C ASN A 21 -22.27 14.50 -3.81
N MET A 22 -22.15 15.78 -3.44
CA MET A 22 -20.93 16.27 -2.78
C MET A 22 -20.77 15.74 -1.34
N GLU A 23 -21.85 15.65 -0.56
CA GLU A 23 -21.78 15.15 0.82
C GLU A 23 -21.55 13.64 0.91
N ILE A 24 -22.03 12.88 -0.08
CA ILE A 24 -21.78 11.43 -0.21
C ILE A 24 -20.32 11.19 -0.58
N GLU A 25 -19.76 11.98 -1.51
CA GLU A 25 -18.36 11.92 -1.89
C GLU A 25 -17.41 12.29 -0.74
N GLU A 26 -17.71 13.33 0.05
CA GLU A 26 -16.89 13.70 1.22
C GLU A 26 -16.92 12.67 2.35
N LYS A 27 -18.08 12.06 2.62
CA LYS A 27 -18.21 10.99 3.63
C LYS A 27 -17.58 9.67 3.15
N GLN A 28 -17.64 9.36 1.85
CA GLN A 28 -16.94 8.21 1.29
C GLN A 28 -15.42 8.43 1.22
N ALA A 29 -14.95 9.66 0.99
CA ALA A 29 -13.53 10.00 1.01
C ALA A 29 -12.88 9.74 2.39
N ARG A 30 -13.60 9.97 3.50
CA ARG A 30 -13.12 9.65 4.86
C ARG A 30 -13.05 8.15 5.18
N ARG A 31 -13.62 7.29 4.32
CA ARG A 31 -13.62 5.83 4.47
C ARG A 31 -13.00 5.12 3.27
N VAL A 32 -12.11 5.78 2.52
CA VAL A 32 -11.26 5.09 1.55
C VAL A 32 -10.14 4.43 2.33
N VAL A 33 -10.41 3.23 2.86
CA VAL A 33 -9.35 2.38 3.42
C VAL A 33 -8.34 2.12 2.30
N PRO A 34 -7.05 2.46 2.47
CA PRO A 34 -6.07 2.34 1.41
C PRO A 34 -6.01 0.90 0.89
N PHE A 35 -6.13 0.76 -0.43
CA PHE A 35 -6.15 -0.53 -1.13
C PHE A 35 -4.74 -1.13 -1.23
N ALA A 36 -4.65 -2.40 -1.68
CA ALA A 36 -3.39 -3.15 -1.75
C ALA A 36 -2.26 -2.49 -2.56
N GLY A 37 -2.54 -1.48 -3.40
CA GLY A 37 -1.55 -0.70 -4.15
C GLY A 37 -1.16 0.66 -3.54
N ALA A 38 -1.76 1.05 -2.41
CA ALA A 38 -1.37 2.25 -1.70
C ALA A 38 0.03 2.08 -1.07
N VAL A 39 0.74 3.21 -0.90
CA VAL A 39 2.09 3.25 -0.33
C VAL A 39 2.11 3.44 1.18
N GLU A 40 1.01 3.93 1.76
CA GLU A 40 0.86 4.06 3.21
C GLU A 40 -0.59 3.78 3.63
N CYS A 41 -0.76 3.35 4.88
CA CYS A 41 -2.05 3.13 5.50
C CYS A 41 -2.16 3.93 6.80
N ARG A 42 -3.23 4.74 6.89
CA ARG A 42 -3.57 5.60 8.03
C ARG A 42 -4.95 5.28 8.63
N ALA A 43 -5.46 4.07 8.40
CA ALA A 43 -6.77 3.66 8.91
C ALA A 43 -6.81 3.56 10.45
N CYS A 44 -5.65 3.42 11.10
CA CYS A 44 -5.46 3.46 12.55
C CYS A 44 -4.53 4.63 12.95
N PRO A 45 -4.39 4.95 14.24
CA PRO A 45 -3.50 6.01 14.73
C PRO A 45 -2.01 5.78 14.41
N VAL A 46 -1.62 4.55 14.06
CA VAL A 46 -0.26 4.18 13.65
C VAL A 46 -0.18 4.07 12.12
N ILE A 47 0.98 4.42 11.56
CA ILE A 47 1.19 4.46 10.11
C ILE A 47 1.93 3.19 9.67
N CYS A 48 1.35 2.46 8.72
CA CYS A 48 2.05 1.37 8.03
C CYS A 48 2.50 1.85 6.65
N GLU A 49 3.69 1.45 6.21
CA GLU A 49 4.29 1.92 4.99
C GLU A 49 4.71 0.78 4.08
N ARG A 50 4.62 0.98 2.77
CA ARG A 50 5.19 0.08 1.78
C ARG A 50 6.63 0.48 1.56
N VAL A 51 7.53 -0.47 1.69
CA VAL A 51 8.97 -0.26 1.55
C VAL A 51 9.54 -1.16 0.47
N VAL A 52 10.52 -0.66 -0.26
CA VAL A 52 11.24 -1.35 -1.35
C VAL A 52 12.68 -1.62 -0.98
N ASN A 53 13.29 -2.61 -1.64
CA ASN A 53 14.71 -2.93 -1.49
C ASN A 53 15.50 -2.39 -2.71
N PRO A 54 16.26 -1.28 -2.57
CA PRO A 54 17.05 -0.72 -3.68
C PRO A 54 18.18 -1.62 -4.16
N VAL A 55 18.79 -2.42 -3.25
CA VAL A 55 19.83 -3.39 -3.63
C VAL A 55 19.29 -4.44 -4.58
N HIS A 56 18.01 -4.82 -4.46
CA HIS A 56 17.39 -5.73 -5.41
C HIS A 56 17.41 -5.16 -6.83
N CYS A 57 17.14 -3.87 -7.00
CA CYS A 57 17.15 -3.21 -8.31
C CYS A 57 18.53 -3.27 -8.98
N LEU A 58 19.61 -3.09 -8.22
CA LEU A 58 20.99 -3.21 -8.73
C LEU A 58 21.32 -4.67 -9.09
N ARG A 59 20.98 -5.62 -8.21
CA ARG A 59 21.27 -7.05 -8.42
C ARG A 59 20.55 -7.66 -9.61
N THR A 60 19.30 -7.25 -9.85
CA THR A 60 18.50 -7.75 -10.98
C THR A 60 18.70 -6.94 -12.25
N ARG A 61 19.57 -5.92 -12.23
CA ARG A 61 19.77 -4.99 -13.36
C ARG A 61 18.44 -4.43 -13.86
N CYS A 62 17.62 -3.97 -12.91
CA CYS A 62 16.29 -3.43 -13.21
C CYS A 62 16.39 -2.34 -14.28
N ARG A 63 15.63 -2.48 -15.37
CA ARG A 63 15.64 -1.56 -16.52
C ARG A 63 15.30 -0.10 -16.19
N TYR A 64 14.73 0.13 -15.01
CA TYR A 64 14.31 1.45 -14.54
C TYR A 64 15.33 2.09 -13.60
N VAL A 65 16.50 1.48 -13.40
CA VAL A 65 17.60 2.12 -12.66
C VAL A 65 18.29 3.11 -13.59
N TYR A 66 18.45 4.35 -13.13
CA TYR A 66 19.37 5.31 -13.71
C TYR A 66 20.51 5.58 -12.73
N ALA A 67 21.64 6.03 -13.24
CA ALA A 67 22.75 6.51 -12.44
C ALA A 67 23.32 7.79 -13.04
N TYR A 68 23.86 8.65 -12.20
CA TYR A 68 24.56 9.88 -12.60
C TYR A 68 25.71 10.15 -11.64
N CYS A 69 26.70 10.92 -12.10
CA CYS A 69 27.83 11.34 -11.29
C CYS A 69 27.65 12.82 -10.94
N ASP A 70 27.82 13.15 -9.66
CA ASP A 70 27.79 14.51 -9.14
C ASP A 70 28.90 14.65 -8.10
N ASP A 71 29.76 15.66 -8.27
CA ASP A 71 30.96 15.88 -7.44
C ASP A 71 31.81 14.61 -7.17
N GLY A 72 31.94 13.76 -8.19
CA GLY A 72 32.73 12.52 -8.12
C GLY A 72 32.03 11.36 -7.39
N VAL A 73 30.80 11.55 -6.94
CA VAL A 73 29.96 10.50 -6.32
C VAL A 73 28.95 10.01 -7.34
N VAL A 74 28.85 8.68 -7.48
CA VAL A 74 27.88 8.06 -8.39
C VAL A 74 26.62 7.71 -7.62
N PHE A 75 25.54 8.42 -7.93
CA PHE A 75 24.22 8.15 -7.38
C PHE A 75 23.41 7.28 -8.34
N PHE A 76 22.48 6.50 -7.80
CA PHE A 76 21.48 5.79 -8.57
C PHE A 76 20.08 6.03 -8.01
N GLY A 77 19.08 5.93 -8.90
CA GLY A 77 17.68 6.08 -8.55
C GLY A 77 16.78 5.25 -9.44
N CYS A 78 15.46 5.42 -9.27
CA CYS A 78 14.44 4.77 -10.07
C CYS A 78 13.76 5.78 -10.99
N VAL A 79 13.77 5.55 -12.31
CA VAL A 79 13.11 6.40 -13.32
C VAL A 79 11.61 6.55 -13.01
N GLU A 80 10.98 5.47 -12.57
CA GLU A 80 9.56 5.42 -12.18
C GLU A 80 9.27 6.11 -10.84
N LYS A 81 10.32 6.54 -10.13
CA LYS A 81 10.28 7.17 -8.80
C LYS A 81 9.46 6.36 -7.79
N VAL A 82 9.63 5.03 -7.79
CA VAL A 82 9.04 4.15 -6.77
C VAL A 82 9.53 4.52 -5.38
N PHE A 83 10.81 4.86 -5.25
CA PHE A 83 11.39 5.53 -4.09
C PHE A 83 11.96 6.88 -4.53
N ALA A 84 11.90 7.88 -3.65
CA ALA A 84 12.32 9.25 -3.97
C ALA A 84 13.84 9.44 -3.85
N ALA A 85 14.48 8.73 -2.93
CA ALA A 85 15.89 8.91 -2.63
C ALA A 85 16.80 8.53 -3.80
N GLU A 86 17.83 9.34 -4.03
CA GLU A 86 18.96 9.04 -4.90
C GLU A 86 20.10 8.57 -3.99
N LEU A 87 20.60 7.36 -4.24
CA LEU A 87 21.47 6.65 -3.30
C LEU A 87 22.87 6.52 -3.89
N ASP A 88 23.91 6.83 -3.10
CA ASP A 88 25.30 6.58 -3.48
C ASP A 88 25.52 5.08 -3.73
N ILE A 89 26.08 4.71 -4.88
CA ILE A 89 26.34 3.33 -5.29
C ILE A 89 27.55 2.70 -4.56
N ALA A 90 28.48 3.51 -4.06
CA ALA A 90 29.76 3.03 -3.54
C ALA A 90 29.63 2.00 -2.40
N PRO A 91 28.72 2.15 -1.41
CA PRO A 91 28.51 1.13 -0.38
C PRO A 91 28.13 -0.24 -0.96
N HIS A 92 27.34 -0.26 -2.04
CA HIS A 92 26.93 -1.50 -2.69
C HIS A 92 28.10 -2.14 -3.45
N LEU A 93 28.93 -1.34 -4.13
CA LEU A 93 30.12 -1.85 -4.82
C LEU A 93 31.13 -2.47 -3.85
N ALA A 94 31.31 -1.85 -2.68
CA ALA A 94 32.15 -2.39 -1.61
C ALA A 94 31.58 -3.67 -0.99
N HIS A 95 30.25 -3.79 -0.92
CA HIS A 95 29.56 -4.92 -0.26
C HIS A 95 28.40 -5.49 -1.09
N PRO A 96 28.65 -6.10 -2.27
CA PRO A 96 27.61 -6.45 -3.25
C PRO A 96 26.58 -7.46 -2.71
N ARG A 97 27.00 -8.27 -1.73
CA ARG A 97 26.15 -9.29 -1.08
C ARG A 97 25.34 -8.77 0.11
N ARG A 98 25.60 -7.57 0.62
CA ARG A 98 24.85 -6.99 1.75
C ARG A 98 23.70 -6.10 1.27
N ASN A 99 22.67 -5.97 2.12
CA ASN A 99 21.64 -4.96 1.93
C ASN A 99 22.07 -3.65 2.61
N VAL A 100 23.00 -2.93 1.98
CA VAL A 100 23.66 -1.75 2.57
C VAL A 100 22.72 -0.58 2.83
N TYR A 101 21.63 -0.44 2.07
CA TYR A 101 20.67 0.66 2.23
C TYR A 101 19.47 0.30 3.12
N GLY A 102 19.31 -0.97 3.50
CA GLY A 102 18.11 -1.43 4.16
C GLY A 102 16.88 -1.40 3.25
N MET A 103 15.71 -1.15 3.84
CA MET A 103 14.48 -0.92 3.08
C MET A 103 14.22 0.59 3.01
N VAL A 104 13.66 1.05 1.90
CA VAL A 104 13.37 2.47 1.67
C VAL A 104 11.88 2.64 1.44
N LYS A 105 11.29 3.68 2.04
CA LYS A 105 9.88 4.04 1.84
C LYS A 105 9.57 4.21 0.36
N ALA A 106 8.51 3.54 -0.10
CA ALA A 106 7.95 3.76 -1.41
C ALA A 106 7.09 5.02 -1.40
N VAL A 107 7.26 5.86 -2.42
CA VAL A 107 6.44 7.06 -2.65
C VAL A 107 5.46 6.87 -3.81
N ARG A 108 5.66 5.82 -4.61
CA ARG A 108 4.70 5.35 -5.63
C ARG A 108 4.49 3.86 -5.50
N ARG A 109 3.40 3.36 -6.09
CA ARG A 109 3.08 1.93 -6.11
C ARG A 109 4.25 1.15 -6.72
N PRO A 110 4.84 0.19 -6.00
CA PRO A 110 5.88 -0.67 -6.57
C PRO A 110 5.37 -1.43 -7.79
N LEU A 111 6.24 -1.59 -8.79
CA LEU A 111 5.96 -2.37 -9.99
C LEU A 111 6.09 -3.88 -9.72
N PRO A 112 5.57 -4.77 -10.59
CA PRO A 112 5.61 -6.22 -10.36
C PRO A 112 7.01 -6.80 -10.11
N GLN A 113 8.05 -6.23 -10.73
CA GLN A 113 9.45 -6.65 -10.53
C GLN A 113 10.10 -6.07 -9.26
N CYS A 114 9.47 -5.12 -8.58
CA CYS A 114 10.03 -4.49 -7.40
C CYS A 114 9.94 -5.42 -6.19
N ARG A 115 11.06 -5.69 -5.52
CA ARG A 115 11.04 -6.36 -4.22
C ARG A 115 10.58 -5.40 -3.15
N HIS A 116 9.34 -5.56 -2.70
CA HIS A 116 8.72 -4.71 -1.68
C HIS A 116 8.03 -5.54 -0.58
N ARG A 117 7.72 -4.89 0.55
CA ARG A 117 6.84 -5.42 1.61
C ARG A 117 6.11 -4.26 2.29
N VAL A 118 5.16 -4.59 3.16
CA VAL A 118 4.60 -3.61 4.10
C VAL A 118 5.37 -3.72 5.41
N GLU A 119 5.93 -2.62 5.88
CA GLU A 119 6.38 -2.48 7.26
C GLU A 119 5.21 -1.99 8.12
N ARG A 120 4.84 -2.84 9.08
CA ARG A 120 3.73 -2.58 9.99
C ARG A 120 4.29 -1.91 11.24
N ALA A 121 3.68 -0.79 11.64
CA ALA A 121 3.98 -0.21 12.93
C ALA A 121 3.65 -1.20 14.04
N TYR A 122 4.58 -1.37 14.98
CA TYR A 122 4.45 -2.26 16.15
C TYR A 122 4.02 -3.70 15.81
N GLU A 123 4.58 -4.28 14.74
CA GLU A 123 4.20 -5.63 14.28
C GLU A 123 4.25 -6.70 15.38
N TYR A 124 5.17 -6.55 16.35
CA TYR A 124 5.34 -7.48 17.47
C TYR A 124 4.28 -7.34 18.58
N LEU A 125 3.54 -6.23 18.63
CA LEU A 125 2.52 -5.97 19.64
C LEU A 125 1.11 -6.36 19.19
N TYR A 126 0.83 -6.33 17.89
CA TYR A 126 -0.53 -6.46 17.37
C TYR A 126 -0.68 -7.60 16.35
N ASP A 127 -1.66 -8.47 16.58
CA ASP A 127 -2.02 -9.51 15.61
C ASP A 127 -2.60 -8.87 14.34
N ARG A 128 -2.42 -9.51 13.18
CA ARG A 128 -3.03 -9.06 11.92
C ARG A 128 -4.56 -8.96 11.99
N ARG A 129 -5.21 -9.71 12.87
CA ARG A 129 -6.67 -9.68 13.08
C ARG A 129 -7.17 -8.47 13.82
N GLU A 130 -6.30 -7.82 14.59
CA GLU A 130 -6.61 -6.58 15.30
C GLU A 130 -6.39 -5.36 14.39
N CYS A 131 -5.87 -5.58 13.17
CA CYS A 131 -5.71 -4.53 12.18
C CYS A 131 -7.07 -4.11 11.60
N VAL A 132 -7.36 -2.82 11.65
CA VAL A 132 -8.57 -2.22 11.04
C VAL A 132 -8.54 -2.18 9.51
N ASN A 133 -7.36 -2.37 8.89
CA ASN A 133 -7.19 -2.51 7.44
C ASN A 133 -6.27 -3.69 7.12
N PRO A 134 -6.75 -4.93 7.29
CA PRO A 134 -5.90 -6.11 7.10
C PRO A 134 -5.52 -6.29 5.62
N THR A 135 -6.32 -5.74 4.68
CA THR A 135 -6.08 -5.83 3.24
C THR A 135 -4.89 -5.02 2.73
N PHE A 136 -4.42 -4.00 3.46
CA PHE A 136 -3.26 -3.21 3.05
C PHE A 136 -1.98 -4.05 2.91
N ALA A 137 -1.82 -5.06 3.77
CA ALA A 137 -0.68 -5.97 3.77
C ALA A 137 -0.79 -7.09 2.72
N GLN A 138 -1.93 -7.23 2.03
CA GLN A 138 -2.07 -8.19 0.95
C GLN A 138 -1.31 -7.75 -0.29
N HIS A 139 -0.82 -8.72 -1.07
CA HIS A 139 -0.28 -8.43 -2.39
C HIS A 139 -1.43 -7.98 -3.32
N PRO A 140 -1.24 -6.97 -4.18
CA PRO A 140 -2.30 -6.52 -5.09
C PRO A 140 -2.91 -7.64 -5.95
N ASP A 141 -2.08 -8.59 -6.39
CA ASP A 141 -2.53 -9.70 -7.24
C ASP A 141 -3.25 -10.80 -6.45
N GLU A 142 -3.18 -10.78 -5.12
CA GLU A 142 -3.92 -11.70 -4.24
C GLU A 142 -5.29 -11.14 -3.83
N TYR A 143 -5.63 -9.93 -4.28
CA TYR A 143 -6.86 -9.23 -3.93
C TYR A 143 -8.07 -9.87 -4.63
N THR A 144 -8.69 -10.84 -3.96
CA THR A 144 -9.95 -11.46 -4.37
C THR A 144 -10.97 -11.41 -3.22
N PRO A 145 -12.29 -11.32 -3.49
CA PRO A 145 -13.29 -11.33 -2.43
C PRO A 145 -13.17 -12.52 -1.47
N ALA A 146 -12.82 -13.71 -1.99
CA ALA A 146 -12.59 -14.89 -1.18
C ALA A 146 -11.31 -14.80 -0.33
N ALA A 147 -10.23 -14.19 -0.83
CA ALA A 147 -9.02 -13.93 -0.04
C ALA A 147 -9.28 -12.89 1.06
N VAL A 148 -10.04 -11.84 0.76
CA VAL A 148 -10.46 -10.83 1.75
C VAL A 148 -11.34 -11.48 2.82
N HIS A 149 -12.35 -12.27 2.43
CA HIS A 149 -13.22 -12.97 3.39
C HIS A 149 -12.42 -13.90 4.31
N ARG A 150 -11.46 -14.66 3.78
CA ARG A 150 -10.57 -15.51 4.60
C ARG A 150 -9.67 -14.71 5.52
N LEU A 151 -9.19 -13.55 5.08
CA LEU A 151 -8.36 -12.67 5.90
C LEU A 151 -9.14 -12.08 7.08
N VAL A 152 -10.37 -11.63 6.82
CA VAL A 152 -11.24 -10.99 7.81
C VAL A 152 -11.88 -12.02 8.75
N HIS A 153 -12.31 -13.18 8.22
CA HIS A 153 -13.14 -14.15 8.96
C HIS A 153 -12.51 -15.53 9.18
N GLY A 154 -11.37 -15.86 8.56
CA GLY A 154 -10.74 -17.18 8.68
C GLY A 154 -10.17 -17.49 10.07
N ARG A 155 -9.85 -18.77 10.39
CA ARG A 155 -9.18 -19.18 11.65
C ARG A 155 -7.67 -18.89 11.66
N ARG A 156 -7.09 -18.63 12.85
CA ARG A 156 -5.66 -18.29 13.02
C ARG A 156 -4.81 -19.46 12.53
N MET A 157 -4.03 -19.27 11.46
CA MET A 157 -2.84 -20.08 11.23
C MET A 157 -1.76 -19.51 12.14
N ARG A 158 -1.36 -20.24 13.18
CA ARG A 158 -0.19 -19.87 13.99
C ARG A 158 1.00 -19.73 13.04
N ALA A 159 1.65 -18.57 13.02
CA ALA A 159 2.94 -18.41 12.36
C ALA A 159 3.90 -19.47 12.93
N ARG A 160 4.41 -20.37 12.10
CA ARG A 160 5.47 -21.29 12.53
C ARG A 160 6.76 -20.48 12.70
N GLY A 161 7.32 -20.50 13.90
CA GLY A 161 8.75 -20.28 14.15
C GLY A 161 9.15 -18.91 14.71
N ALA A 162 8.97 -18.71 16.01
CA ALA A 162 10.00 -18.08 16.85
C ALA A 162 10.64 -19.22 17.64
N GLY A 163 11.97 -19.29 17.64
CA GLY A 163 12.74 -20.46 18.03
C GLY A 163 12.42 -21.01 19.42
N THR A 164 12.35 -22.33 19.51
CA THR A 164 12.59 -23.06 20.75
C THR A 164 14.02 -22.76 21.22
N GLU A 165 14.14 -22.02 22.31
CA GLU A 165 15.36 -21.92 23.11
C GLU A 165 15.73 -23.34 23.59
N PRO A 166 16.97 -23.83 23.36
CA PRO A 166 17.36 -25.14 23.85
C PRO A 166 17.47 -25.12 25.39
N PRO A 167 17.12 -26.21 26.08
CA PRO A 167 17.15 -26.23 27.55
C PRO A 167 18.58 -26.02 28.06
N ALA A 168 18.70 -25.15 29.06
CA ALA A 168 19.93 -24.91 29.81
C ALA A 168 20.50 -26.25 30.31
N ARG A 169 21.78 -26.50 30.01
CA ARG A 169 22.52 -27.61 30.63
C ARG A 169 22.72 -27.25 32.10
N ALA A 170 22.11 -28.03 32.99
CA ALA A 170 22.48 -28.05 34.39
C ALA A 170 23.91 -28.58 34.52
N GLY A 171 24.78 -27.78 35.14
CA GLY A 171 26.08 -28.19 35.67
C GLY A 171 26.04 -28.09 37.18
#